data_AF-A0AAD9KXY7-F1
#
_entry.id   AF-A0AAD9KXY7-F1
#
_cell.length_a   1.000
_cell.length_b   1.000
_cell.length_c   1.000
_cell.angle_alpha   90.00
_cell.angle_beta   90.00
_cell.angle_gamma   90.00
#
_symmetry.space_group_name_H-M   'P 1'
#
loop_
_entity.id
_entity.type
_entity.pdbx_description
1 polymer ?
#
loop_
_entity_poly.entity_id
_entity_poly.type
_entity_poly.pdbx_seq_one_letter_code
_entity_poly.pdbx_strand_id
1 'polypeptide(L)'
;MAMAKQHEQDIILPVAADVAQSVTSFALDIGTSLAKVVYRSKKDYKDGKPTFKQGDPKVGRLRLGLLQRLQPEALIQFVRDNVDRPAVGASPTYIPATGYGSSIYRRQLEQSLNIKLAGFRIPTSHVFFFLRSFVRTF
;
A
#
# COMPACT_ATOMS: atom_id res chain seq x y z
N MET A 1 6.68 -24.37 -13.98
CA MET A 1 6.29 -23.20 -14.79
C MET A 1 6.95 -21.97 -14.20
N ALA A 2 7.91 -21.36 -14.90
CA ALA A 2 8.49 -20.10 -14.47
C ALA A 2 7.52 -18.97 -14.86
N MET A 3 6.92 -18.30 -13.87
CA MET A 3 6.16 -17.08 -14.16
C MET A 3 7.13 -16.01 -14.64
N ALA A 4 6.82 -15.43 -15.79
CA ALA A 4 7.55 -14.30 -16.36
C ALA A 4 7.70 -13.21 -15.28
N LYS A 5 8.92 -12.70 -15.10
CA LYS A 5 9.19 -11.49 -14.30
C LYS A 5 8.40 -10.34 -14.92
N GLN A 6 7.15 -10.15 -14.47
CA GLN A 6 6.36 -8.98 -14.80
C GLN A 6 7.20 -7.76 -14.42
N HIS A 7 7.35 -6.81 -15.35
CA HIS A 7 8.14 -5.60 -15.18
C HIS A 7 7.69 -4.82 -13.92
N GLU A 8 8.30 -5.11 -12.77
CA GLU A 8 8.17 -4.34 -11.54
C GLU A 8 8.81 -2.97 -11.77
N GLN A 9 8.01 -1.99 -12.19
CA GLN A 9 8.40 -0.60 -12.05
C GLN A 9 8.16 -0.19 -10.59
N ASP A 10 9.22 -0.30 -9.79
CA ASP A 10 9.29 0.20 -8.42
C ASP A 10 9.63 1.71 -8.49
N ILE A 11 8.64 2.56 -8.24
CA ILE A 11 8.86 4.00 -8.15
C ILE A 11 9.13 4.36 -6.69
N ILE A 12 10.27 5.01 -6.41
CA ILE A 12 10.62 5.48 -5.07
C ILE A 12 9.89 6.80 -4.80
N LEU A 13 9.15 6.84 -3.69
CA LEU A 13 8.44 8.01 -3.20
C LEU A 13 9.17 8.55 -1.96
N PRO A 14 9.99 9.61 -2.08
CA PRO A 14 10.56 10.26 -0.92
C PRO A 14 9.44 10.97 -0.15
N VAL A 15 9.26 10.63 1.12
CA VAL A 15 8.38 11.33 2.06
C VAL A 15 9.15 11.70 3.32
N ALA A 16 8.58 12.56 4.15
CA ALA A 16 9.18 12.90 5.42
C ALA A 16 9.27 11.64 6.33
N ALA A 17 10.31 11.57 7.16
CA ALA A 17 10.63 10.40 7.96
C ALA A 17 9.49 10.02 8.94
N ASP A 18 8.86 11.03 9.54
CA ASP A 18 7.69 10.91 10.42
C ASP A 18 6.47 10.32 9.68
N VAL A 19 6.21 10.80 8.46
CA VAL A 19 5.15 10.27 7.59
C VAL A 19 5.40 8.79 7.31
N ALA A 20 6.61 8.40 6.89
CA ALA A 20 6.89 6.99 6.61
C ALA A 20 6.84 6.09 7.85
N GLN A 21 7.18 6.62 9.03
CA GLN A 21 7.06 5.87 10.29
C GLN A 21 5.61 5.68 10.72
N SER A 22 4.72 6.62 10.40
CA SER A 22 3.27 6.49 10.66
C SER A 22 2.59 5.44 9.76
N VAL A 23 3.19 5.11 8.61
CA VAL A 23 2.68 4.06 7.72
C VAL A 23 3.05 2.70 8.31
N THR A 24 2.05 1.91 8.69
CA THR A 24 2.25 0.61 9.33
C THR A 24 2.26 -0.57 8.36
N SER A 25 1.85 -0.37 7.11
CA SER A 25 1.66 -1.46 6.15
C SER A 25 1.71 -0.92 4.70
N PHE A 26 0.59 -0.98 3.97
CA PHE A 26 0.46 -0.55 2.58
C PHE A 26 -0.95 -0.04 2.29
N ALA A 27 -1.13 0.57 1.12
CA ALA A 27 -2.40 0.98 0.54
C ALA A 27 -2.58 0.38 -0.86
N LEU A 28 -3.83 0.12 -1.25
CA LEU A 28 -4.17 -0.48 -2.54
C LEU A 28 -5.09 0.41 -3.38
N ASP A 29 -4.79 0.54 -4.67
CA ASP A 29 -5.74 1.02 -5.67
C ASP A 29 -5.82 0.00 -6.81
N ILE A 30 -6.99 -0.64 -6.97
CA ILE A 30 -7.17 -1.71 -7.95
C ILE A 30 -8.16 -1.26 -9.02
N GLY A 31 -7.63 -0.73 -10.13
CA GLY A 31 -8.38 -0.31 -11.30
C GLY A 31 -8.79 -1.48 -12.20
N THR A 32 -9.28 -1.15 -13.40
CA THR A 32 -9.66 -2.13 -14.44
C THR A 32 -8.48 -2.74 -15.18
N SER A 33 -7.36 -2.03 -15.30
CA SER A 33 -6.20 -2.47 -16.08
C SER A 33 -4.92 -2.54 -15.25
N LEU A 34 -4.83 -1.79 -14.16
CA LEU A 34 -3.66 -1.69 -13.31
C LEU A 34 -4.06 -1.82 -11.84
N ALA A 35 -3.22 -2.51 -11.07
CA ALA A 35 -3.20 -2.43 -9.63
C ALA A 35 -1.98 -1.63 -9.17
N LYS A 36 -2.17 -0.81 -8.15
CA LYS A 36 -1.15 0.05 -7.57
C LYS A 36 -1.05 -0.25 -6.09
N VAL A 37 0.18 -0.35 -5.60
CA VAL A 37 0.46 -0.60 -4.18
C VAL A 37 1.42 0.47 -3.70
N VAL A 38 1.02 1.25 -2.69
CA VAL A 38 1.95 2.15 -1.99
C VAL A 38 2.34 1.49 -0.68
N TYR A 39 3.63 1.25 -0.47
CA TYR A 39 4.08 0.37 0.61
C TYR A 39 5.46 0.72 1.15
N ARG A 40 5.74 0.22 2.36
CA ARG A 40 7.12 0.08 2.88
C ARG A 40 7.74 -1.20 2.37
N SER A 41 8.88 -1.09 1.70
CA SER A 41 9.56 -2.28 1.17
C SER A 41 10.36 -2.99 2.25
N LYS A 42 10.39 -4.33 2.21
CA LYS A 42 11.33 -5.15 3.00
C LYS A 42 12.81 -4.83 2.73
N LYS A 43 13.11 -4.18 1.61
CA LYS A 43 14.47 -3.69 1.27
C LYS A 43 14.87 -2.47 2.10
N ASP A 44 13.88 -1.69 2.53
CA ASP A 44 14.05 -0.39 3.18
C ASP A 44 13.65 -0.45 4.68
N TYR A 45 12.85 -1.46 5.06
CA TYR A 45 12.30 -1.67 6.39
C TYR A 45 12.35 -3.13 6.81
N LYS A 46 12.49 -3.37 8.11
CA LYS A 46 12.37 -4.69 8.73
C LYS A 46 11.54 -4.56 10.01
N ASP A 47 10.40 -5.26 10.06
CA ASP A 47 9.49 -5.28 11.20
C ASP A 47 9.04 -3.86 11.61
N GLY A 48 8.75 -3.03 10.61
CA GLY A 48 8.32 -1.66 10.77
C GLY A 48 9.41 -0.64 11.10
N LYS A 49 10.67 -1.06 11.21
CA LYS A 49 11.81 -0.18 11.48
C LYS A 49 12.63 0.05 10.21
N PRO A 50 13.01 1.29 9.88
CA PRO A 50 13.89 1.55 8.74
C PRO A 50 15.24 0.87 8.94
N THR A 51 15.81 0.31 7.87
CA THR A 51 17.13 -0.31 7.90
C THR A 51 18.27 0.70 7.75
N PHE A 52 17.95 1.97 7.53
CA PHE A 52 18.90 3.07 7.36
C PHE A 52 19.21 3.76 8.70
N LYS A 53 20.35 4.45 8.76
CA LYS A 53 20.73 5.25 9.94
C LYS A 53 19.85 6.50 10.05
N GLN A 54 19.62 6.97 11.26
CA GLN A 54 18.89 8.22 11.50
C GLN A 54 19.62 9.39 10.81
N GLY A 55 18.87 10.24 10.11
CA GLY A 55 19.41 11.34 9.31
C GLY A 55 19.82 10.97 7.87
N ASP A 56 19.75 9.69 7.49
CA ASP A 56 19.92 9.29 6.09
C ASP A 56 18.72 9.80 5.25
N PRO A 57 18.92 10.48 4.11
CA PRO A 57 17.84 10.92 3.22
C PRO A 57 16.98 9.77 2.66
N LYS A 58 17.41 8.52 2.84
CA LYS A 58 16.63 7.32 2.53
C LYS A 58 15.62 6.95 3.62
N VAL A 59 15.78 7.47 4.84
CA VAL A 59 14.76 7.40 5.88
C VAL A 59 13.56 8.20 5.38
N GLY A 60 12.39 7.57 5.30
CA GLY A 60 11.22 8.21 4.70
C GLY A 60 10.85 7.70 3.32
N ARG A 61 11.41 6.58 2.84
CA ARG A 61 11.07 6.04 1.52
C ARG A 61 9.83 5.16 1.57
N LEU A 62 8.83 5.52 0.78
CA LEU A 62 7.79 4.59 0.36
C LEU A 62 8.08 4.14 -1.08
N ARG A 63 7.45 3.05 -1.50
CA ARG A 63 7.51 2.58 -2.88
C ARG A 63 6.11 2.49 -3.46
N LEU A 64 6.01 2.79 -4.75
CA LEU A 64 4.85 2.52 -5.56
C LEU A 64 5.16 1.35 -6.49
N GLY A 65 4.48 0.23 -6.26
CA GLY A 65 4.47 -0.93 -7.12
C GLY A 65 3.31 -0.84 -8.12
N LEU A 66 3.62 -1.03 -9.40
CA LEU A 66 2.65 -1.07 -10.49
C LEU A 66 2.56 -2.48 -11.05
N LEU A 67 1.35 -3.04 -11.04
CA LEU A 67 1.08 -4.37 -11.59
C LEU A 67 0.05 -4.26 -12.70
N GLN A 68 0.35 -4.82 -13.86
CA GLN A 68 -0.69 -5.07 -14.87
C GLN A 68 -1.71 -6.03 -14.29
N ARG A 69 -2.99 -5.63 -14.32
CA ARG A 69 -4.07 -6.41 -13.75
C ARG A 69 -4.28 -7.65 -14.61
N LEU A 70 -3.62 -8.73 -14.23
CA LEU A 70 -3.85 -10.04 -14.83
C LEU A 70 -4.68 -10.89 -13.89
N GLN A 71 -4.30 -11.04 -12.61
CA GLN A 71 -5.04 -11.85 -11.63
C GLN A 71 -4.71 -11.41 -10.18
N PRO A 72 -5.63 -11.55 -9.20
CA PRO A 72 -5.40 -11.18 -7.79
C PRO A 72 -4.23 -11.94 -7.14
N GLU A 73 -3.87 -13.12 -7.63
CA GLU A 73 -2.78 -13.96 -7.16
C GLU A 73 -1.42 -13.26 -7.32
N ALA A 74 -1.19 -12.58 -8.44
CA ALA A 74 0.03 -11.83 -8.69
C ALA A 74 0.18 -10.67 -7.68
N LEU A 75 -0.92 -9.98 -7.37
CA LEU A 75 -0.94 -8.93 -6.36
C LEU A 75 -0.68 -9.48 -4.96
N ILE A 76 -1.30 -10.62 -4.60
CA ILE A 76 -1.06 -11.30 -3.32
C ILE A 76 0.41 -11.67 -3.17
N GLN A 77 0.98 -12.27 -4.21
CA GLN A 77 2.38 -12.69 -4.21
C GLN A 77 3.30 -11.48 -4.09
N PHE A 78 3.05 -10.42 -4.85
CA PHE A 78 3.79 -9.16 -4.75
C PHE A 78 3.78 -8.59 -3.33
N VAL A 79 2.62 -8.56 -2.67
CA VAL A 79 2.52 -8.06 -1.29
C VAL A 79 3.35 -8.93 -0.35
N ARG A 80 3.27 -10.26 -0.47
CA ARG A 80 4.05 -11.18 0.37
C ARG A 80 5.54 -11.02 0.19
N ASP A 81 6.00 -10.79 -1.04
CA ASP A 81 7.43 -10.77 -1.35
C ASP A 81 8.05 -9.41 -1.01
N ASN A 82 7.33 -8.31 -1.24
CA ASN A 82 7.92 -6.97 -1.20
C ASN A 82 7.53 -6.14 0.03
N VAL A 83 6.36 -6.36 0.64
CA VAL A 83 5.83 -5.45 1.66
C VAL A 83 6.30 -5.82 3.05
N ASP A 84 6.92 -4.87 3.75
CA ASP A 84 7.19 -4.97 5.17
C ASP A 84 5.88 -4.78 5.95
N ARG A 85 5.43 -5.87 6.56
CA ARG A 85 4.18 -5.93 7.33
C ARG A 85 4.47 -6.41 8.75
N PRO A 86 4.77 -5.50 9.69
CA PRO A 86 4.90 -5.89 11.09
C PRO A 86 3.61 -6.56 11.57
N ALA A 87 3.76 -7.73 12.20
CA ALA A 87 2.62 -8.44 12.78
C ALA A 87 2.13 -7.67 14.02
N VAL A 88 0.95 -7.06 13.93
CA VAL A 88 0.33 -6.34 15.06
C VAL A 88 -0.67 -7.26 15.75
N GLY A 89 -0.16 -8.23 16.52
CA GLY A 89 -0.98 -9.14 17.32
C GLY A 89 -1.90 -10.07 16.50
N ALA A 90 -2.97 -10.55 17.14
CA ALA A 90 -3.92 -11.51 16.56
C ALA A 90 -5.01 -10.85 15.69
N SER A 91 -5.18 -9.53 15.79
CA SER A 91 -6.22 -8.79 15.07
C SER A 91 -5.79 -8.53 13.62
N PRO A 92 -6.72 -8.62 12.65
CA PRO A 92 -6.37 -8.37 11.25
C PRO A 92 -6.01 -6.90 11.03
N THR A 93 -4.96 -6.67 10.22
CA THR A 93 -4.56 -5.32 9.82
C THR A 93 -5.58 -4.74 8.84
N TYR A 94 -6.05 -3.53 9.10
CA TYR A 94 -6.92 -2.80 8.17
C TYR A 94 -6.08 -2.09 7.11
N ILE A 95 -6.37 -2.38 5.85
CA ILE A 95 -5.65 -1.86 4.69
C ILE A 95 -6.57 -0.91 3.92
N PRO A 96 -6.20 0.36 3.77
CA PRO A 96 -6.95 1.28 2.92
C PRO A 96 -6.90 0.79 1.47
N ALA A 97 -8.08 0.63 0.87
CA ALA A 97 -8.21 0.13 -0.49
C ALA A 97 -9.26 0.91 -1.30
N THR A 98 -8.92 1.23 -2.55
CA THR A 98 -9.78 1.90 -3.53
C THR A 98 -9.84 1.12 -4.85
N GLY A 99 -10.69 1.60 -5.77
CA GLY A 99 -10.82 1.05 -7.11
C GLY A 99 -11.78 -0.14 -7.19
N TYR A 100 -12.34 -0.36 -8.37
CA TYR A 100 -13.37 -1.38 -8.60
C TYR A 100 -12.91 -2.80 -8.25
N GLY A 101 -11.63 -3.13 -8.52
CA GLY A 101 -11.07 -4.45 -8.22
C GLY A 101 -10.93 -4.74 -6.73
N SER A 102 -10.87 -3.72 -5.87
CA SER A 102 -10.82 -3.92 -4.41
C SER A 102 -12.12 -4.52 -3.86
N SER A 103 -13.25 -4.24 -4.53
CA SER A 103 -14.55 -4.82 -4.18
C SER A 103 -14.67 -6.24 -4.74
N ILE A 104 -14.26 -6.44 -6.00
CA ILE A 104 -14.34 -7.76 -6.67
C ILE A 104 -13.48 -8.80 -5.94
N TYR A 105 -12.23 -8.47 -5.65
CA TYR A 105 -11.26 -9.42 -5.10
C TYR A 105 -11.16 -9.37 -3.57
N ARG A 106 -12.08 -8.65 -2.90
CA ARG A 106 -12.06 -8.40 -1.45
C ARG A 106 -11.84 -9.68 -0.66
N ARG A 107 -12.71 -10.68 -0.84
CA ARG A 107 -12.67 -11.93 -0.07
C ARG A 107 -11.32 -12.64 -0.21
N GLN A 108 -10.83 -12.75 -1.44
CA GLN A 108 -9.59 -13.43 -1.75
C GLN A 108 -8.38 -12.71 -1.14
N LEU A 109 -8.32 -11.38 -1.25
CA LEU A 109 -7.26 -10.56 -0.66
C LEU A 109 -7.26 -10.63 0.87
N GLU A 110 -8.43 -10.48 1.50
CA GLU A 110 -8.57 -10.53 2.96
C GLU A 110 -8.12 -11.87 3.55
N GLN A 111 -8.53 -12.98 2.93
CA GLN A 111 -8.17 -14.32 3.39
C GLN A 111 -6.68 -14.62 3.13
N SER A 112 -6.19 -14.34 1.92
CA SER A 112 -4.83 -14.75 1.52
C SER A 112 -3.74 -13.93 2.21
N LEU A 113 -4.03 -12.69 2.55
CA LEU A 113 -3.08 -11.79 3.23
C LEU A 113 -3.36 -11.70 4.73
N ASN A 114 -4.45 -12.28 5.26
CA ASN A 114 -4.92 -12.08 6.63
C ASN A 114 -5.03 -10.57 6.96
N ILE A 115 -5.85 -9.87 6.19
CA ILE A 115 -6.11 -8.42 6.32
C ILE A 115 -7.60 -8.14 6.25
N LYS A 116 -8.00 -6.91 6.57
CA LYS A 116 -9.33 -6.37 6.25
C LYS A 116 -9.20 -5.19 5.32
N LEU A 117 -9.97 -5.16 4.23
CA LEU A 117 -9.96 -4.00 3.34
C LEU A 117 -10.88 -2.93 3.91
N ALA A 118 -10.29 -1.80 4.31
CA ALA A 118 -11.02 -0.60 4.63
C ALA A 118 -11.38 0.09 3.30
N GLY A 119 -12.65 0.01 2.91
CA GLY A 119 -13.13 0.83 1.81
C GLY A 119 -13.19 2.28 2.29
N PHE A 120 -12.74 3.21 1.46
CA PHE A 120 -13.12 4.61 1.62
C PHE A 120 -14.63 4.75 1.30
N ARG A 121 -15.50 4.28 2.19
CA ARG A 121 -16.78 4.98 2.36
C ARG A 121 -16.40 6.29 3.04
N ILE A 122 -16.03 7.28 2.25
CA ILE A 122 -16.06 8.66 2.74
C ILE A 122 -17.56 8.89 2.99
N PRO A 123 -18.03 9.01 4.24
CA PRO A 123 -19.37 9.55 4.42
C PRO A 123 -19.38 10.89 3.69
N THR A 124 -20.37 11.13 2.85
CA THR A 124 -20.45 12.32 1.97
C THR A 124 -20.31 13.65 2.73
N SER A 125 -20.39 13.64 4.06
CA SER A 125 -20.05 14.74 4.98
C SER A 125 -18.56 15.09 5.11
N HIS A 126 -17.61 14.21 4.73
CA HIS A 126 -16.16 14.46 4.90
C HIS A 126 -15.42 14.82 3.60
N VAL A 127 -16.02 14.60 2.43
CA VAL A 127 -15.46 15.05 1.13
C VAL A 127 -15.35 16.59 1.10
N PHE A 128 -16.27 17.30 1.76
CA PHE A 128 -16.24 18.76 1.86
C PHE A 128 -15.11 19.31 2.74
N PHE A 129 -14.54 18.51 3.65
CA PHE A 129 -13.48 18.97 4.54
C PHE A 129 -12.11 18.92 3.86
N PHE A 130 -11.83 17.85 3.08
CA PHE A 130 -10.55 17.70 2.39
C PHE A 130 -10.38 18.66 1.19
N LEU A 131 -11.45 18.97 0.46
CA LEU A 131 -11.42 19.91 -0.66
C LEU A 131 -11.37 21.38 -0.22
N ARG A 132 -11.91 21.74 0.96
CA ARG A 132 -11.81 23.11 1.48
C ARG A 132 -10.43 23.47 2.00
N SER A 133 -9.67 22.51 2.52
CA SER A 133 -8.29 22.77 2.99
C SER A 133 -7.29 22.93 1.85
N PHE A 134 -7.57 22.39 0.65
CA PHE A 134 -6.66 22.54 -0.50
C PHE A 134 -6.91 23.83 -1.30
N VAL A 135 -8.12 24.39 -1.25
CA VAL A 135 -8.49 25.64 -1.95
C VAL A 135 -8.25 26.90 -1.09
N ARG A 136 -7.82 26.75 0.17
CA ARG A 136 -7.47 27.89 1.05
C ARG A 136 -5.97 28.16 1.18
N THR A 137 -5.12 27.46 0.44
CA THR A 137 -3.67 27.65 0.48
C THR A 137 -3.06 27.92 -0.90
N PHE A 138 -3.89 28.35 -1.86
CA PHE A 138 -3.47 29.01 -3.09
C PHE A 138 -4.34 30.24 -3.32
#